data_AF-A0A6M0S9R3-F1
#
_entry.id   AF-A0A6M0S9R3-F1
#
_cell.length_a   1.000
_cell.length_b   1.000
_cell.length_c   1.000
_cell.angle_alpha   90.00
_cell.angle_beta   90.00
_cell.angle_gamma   90.00
#
_symmetry.space_group_name_H-M   'P 1'
#
loop_
_entity.id
_entity.type
_entity.pdbx_description
1 polymer ?
#
loop_
_entity_poly.entity_id
_entity_poly.type
_entity_poly.pdbx_seq_one_letter_code
_entity_poly.pdbx_strand_id
1 'polypeptide(L)'
;MILKQSLLNFLKIGAIPLLLTGVALRQIILVQTLGLSPWHGGGFGMFASIDRDERRVIKTRLIDCQQQQEIMLPELVAASPKFLKAETYIHVSTFPTLQQLSRVGQRLLSIDSQNPIAELYGENREQGCDTKIQLQAWRLVYDGKTIVYEPIADPVEVEL
;
A
#
# COMPACT_ATOMS: atom_id res chain seq x y z
N MET A 1 20.23 -51.11 26.81
CA MET A 1 19.05 -51.16 25.91
C MET A 1 17.98 -50.12 26.29
N ILE A 2 17.69 -49.94 27.59
CA ILE A 2 16.66 -49.02 28.12
C ILE A 2 16.85 -47.55 27.73
N LEU A 3 18.10 -47.04 27.73
CA LEU A 3 18.39 -45.64 27.39
C LEU A 3 18.05 -45.29 25.92
N LYS A 4 18.32 -46.21 24.97
CA LYS A 4 17.97 -46.03 23.55
C LYS A 4 16.45 -45.97 23.35
N GLN A 5 15.70 -46.75 24.12
CA GLN A 5 14.25 -46.86 24.00
C GLN A 5 13.54 -45.64 24.61
N SER A 6 14.07 -45.11 25.72
CA SER A 6 13.62 -43.85 26.32
C SER A 6 13.89 -42.65 25.42
N LEU A 7 15.08 -42.57 24.79
CA LEU A 7 15.42 -41.53 23.82
C LEU A 7 14.49 -41.57 22.58
N LEU A 8 14.18 -42.77 22.07
CA LEU A 8 13.25 -42.96 20.94
C LEU A 8 11.82 -42.54 21.29
N ASN A 9 11.36 -42.81 22.51
CA ASN A 9 10.03 -42.38 22.97
C ASN A 9 9.98 -40.86 23.17
N PHE A 10 11.04 -40.25 23.70
CA PHE A 10 11.15 -38.80 23.81
C PHE A 10 11.15 -38.11 22.43
N LEU A 11 11.89 -38.66 21.46
CA LEU A 11 11.88 -38.17 20.08
C LEU A 11 10.51 -38.33 19.40
N LYS A 12 9.81 -39.45 19.61
CA LYS A 12 8.50 -39.68 18.97
C LYS A 12 7.37 -38.86 19.61
N ILE A 13 7.35 -38.74 20.93
CA ILE A 13 6.24 -38.15 21.67
C ILE A 13 6.51 -36.69 22.01
N GLY A 14 7.76 -36.32 22.32
CA GLY A 14 8.14 -34.99 22.77
C GLY A 14 8.60 -34.06 21.64
N ALA A 15 9.26 -34.59 20.60
CA ALA A 15 9.80 -33.72 19.55
C ALA A 15 8.70 -33.06 18.69
N ILE A 16 7.60 -33.77 18.41
CA ILE A 16 6.50 -33.20 17.61
C ILE A 16 5.81 -32.04 18.35
N PRO A 17 5.35 -32.18 19.62
CA PRO A 17 4.78 -31.06 20.37
C PRO A 17 5.76 -29.91 20.58
N LEU A 18 7.04 -30.21 20.82
CA LEU A 18 8.06 -29.19 21.05
C LEU A 18 8.34 -28.40 19.76
N LEU A 19 8.37 -29.06 18.61
CA LEU A 19 8.50 -28.41 17.30
C LEU A 19 7.27 -27.55 16.99
N LEU A 20 6.05 -28.05 17.23
CA LEU A 20 4.82 -27.26 17.06
C LEU A 20 4.79 -26.04 17.98
N THR A 21 5.25 -26.18 19.23
CA THR A 21 5.36 -25.07 20.18
C THR A 21 6.38 -24.03 19.69
N GLY A 22 7.53 -24.49 19.20
CA GLY A 22 8.56 -23.61 18.62
C GLY A 22 8.03 -22.84 17.40
N VAL A 23 7.29 -23.51 16.51
CA VAL A 23 6.61 -22.86 15.39
C VAL A 23 5.62 -21.82 15.92
N ALA A 24 4.74 -22.17 16.85
CA ALA A 24 3.75 -21.24 17.40
C ALA A 24 4.39 -19.99 18.05
N LEU A 25 5.44 -20.16 18.86
CA LEU A 25 6.17 -19.04 19.46
C LEU A 25 6.82 -18.14 18.42
N ARG A 26 7.49 -18.72 17.40
CA ARG A 26 8.06 -17.95 16.29
C ARG A 26 6.97 -17.13 15.58
N GLN A 27 5.79 -17.71 15.38
CA GLN A 27 4.68 -17.02 14.74
C GLN A 27 4.13 -15.86 15.58
N ILE A 28 4.02 -16.03 16.90
CA ILE A 28 3.64 -14.94 17.82
C ILE A 28 4.64 -13.77 17.71
N ILE A 29 5.95 -14.08 17.72
CA ILE A 29 7.00 -13.06 17.59
C ILE A 29 6.88 -12.32 16.26
N LEU A 30 6.66 -13.02 15.15
CA LEU A 30 6.56 -12.39 13.82
C LEU A 30 5.33 -11.47 13.70
N VAL A 31 4.20 -11.81 14.31
CA VAL A 31 3.02 -10.92 14.39
C VAL A 31 3.36 -9.63 15.13
N GLN A 32 4.05 -9.75 16.26
CA GLN A 32 4.38 -8.61 17.11
C GLN A 32 5.47 -7.71 16.52
N THR A 33 6.37 -8.26 15.71
CA THR A 33 7.57 -7.54 15.23
C THR A 33 7.53 -7.10 13.77
N LEU A 34 6.78 -7.77 12.89
CA LEU A 34 6.79 -7.51 11.45
C LEU A 34 5.47 -7.00 10.88
N GLY A 35 4.52 -6.57 11.72
CA GLY A 35 3.25 -5.98 11.25
C GLY A 35 2.38 -6.95 10.46
N LEU A 36 2.58 -8.26 10.61
CA LEU A 36 1.78 -9.29 9.96
C LEU A 36 0.41 -9.33 10.62
N SER A 37 -0.66 -9.14 9.84
CA SER A 37 -2.00 -9.23 10.42
C SER A 37 -2.35 -10.68 10.79
N PRO A 38 -2.93 -10.92 11.99
CA PRO A 38 -3.21 -12.27 12.46
C PRO A 38 -4.35 -12.99 11.71
N TRP A 39 -5.09 -12.32 10.81
CA TRP A 39 -6.40 -12.79 10.34
C TRP A 39 -6.60 -12.82 8.82
N HIS A 40 -5.62 -12.40 8.02
CA HIS A 40 -5.84 -12.24 6.57
C HIS A 40 -5.59 -13.50 5.71
N GLY A 41 -5.36 -14.64 6.37
CA GLY A 41 -5.40 -15.97 5.76
C GLY A 41 -6.16 -16.91 6.70
N GLY A 42 -7.42 -17.21 6.40
CA GLY A 42 -8.29 -18.04 7.24
C GLY A 42 -7.75 -19.47 7.40
N GLY A 43 -6.95 -19.71 8.44
CA GLY A 43 -6.44 -21.04 8.80
C GLY A 43 -5.13 -21.00 9.58
N PHE A 44 -4.87 -22.05 10.36
CA PHE A 44 -3.61 -22.27 11.09
C PHE A 44 -2.40 -22.04 10.17
N GLY A 45 -1.70 -20.91 10.32
CA GLY A 45 -0.36 -20.69 9.76
C GLY A 45 -0.23 -19.75 8.55
N MET A 46 -1.27 -19.03 8.12
CA MET A 46 -1.13 -18.06 7.01
C MET A 46 -1.05 -16.62 7.52
N PHE A 47 0.16 -16.18 7.87
CA PHE A 47 0.46 -14.76 8.02
C PHE A 47 0.53 -14.13 6.64
N ALA A 48 -0.50 -13.38 6.28
CA ALA A 48 -0.47 -12.56 5.09
C ALA A 48 0.01 -11.15 5.47
N SER A 49 1.07 -10.69 4.80
CA SER A 49 1.39 -9.26 4.78
C SER A 49 0.15 -8.50 4.32
N ILE A 50 -0.22 -7.48 5.08
CA ILE A 50 -1.26 -6.51 4.74
C ILE A 50 -0.75 -5.47 3.75
N ASP A 51 0.56 -5.23 3.76
CA ASP A 51 1.24 -4.45 2.75
C ASP A 51 1.50 -5.37 1.56
N ARG A 52 0.66 -5.24 0.55
CA ARG A 52 0.80 -5.85 -0.76
C ARG A 52 0.76 -4.76 -1.80
N ASP A 53 1.53 -4.94 -2.86
CA ASP A 53 1.61 -4.06 -4.04
C ASP A 53 0.22 -3.62 -4.53
N GLU A 54 -0.72 -4.56 -4.64
CA GLU A 54 -2.10 -4.34 -5.08
C GLU A 54 -2.96 -3.48 -4.13
N ARG A 55 -2.51 -3.27 -2.88
CA ARG A 55 -3.23 -2.51 -1.83
C ARG A 55 -2.59 -1.17 -1.53
N ARG A 56 -1.41 -0.90 -2.09
CA ARG A 56 -0.77 0.40 -1.99
C ARG A 56 -1.55 1.39 -2.84
N VAL A 57 -1.76 2.59 -2.30
CA VAL A 57 -2.53 3.63 -2.96
C VAL A 57 -1.71 4.89 -3.12
N ILE A 58 -1.94 5.60 -4.22
CA ILE A 58 -1.42 6.94 -4.42
C ILE A 58 -2.57 7.90 -4.11
N LYS A 59 -2.37 8.69 -3.05
CA LYS A 59 -3.26 9.79 -2.70
C LYS A 59 -2.79 11.02 -3.46
N THR A 60 -3.74 11.69 -4.10
CA THR A 60 -3.51 12.90 -4.87
C THR A 60 -4.30 14.02 -4.20
N ARG A 61 -3.66 15.14 -3.88
CA ARG A 61 -4.34 16.35 -3.43
C ARG A 61 -4.22 17.41 -4.49
N LEU A 62 -5.38 17.83 -4.95
CA LEU A 62 -5.58 19.04 -5.71
C LEU A 62 -5.46 20.22 -4.75
N ILE A 63 -4.63 21.19 -5.07
CA ILE A 63 -4.53 22.44 -4.33
C ILE A 63 -4.76 23.58 -5.34
N ASP A 64 -5.86 24.27 -5.16
CA ASP A 64 -6.24 25.47 -5.91
C ASP A 64 -6.49 26.63 -4.93
N CYS A 65 -6.64 27.86 -5.43
CA CYS A 65 -6.74 29.08 -4.62
C CYS A 65 -7.90 29.06 -3.62
N GLN A 66 -8.98 28.34 -3.93
CA GLN A 66 -10.19 28.32 -3.11
C GLN A 66 -10.46 26.97 -2.45
N GLN A 67 -9.90 25.88 -2.98
CA GLN A 67 -10.28 24.52 -2.56
C GLN A 67 -9.09 23.57 -2.57
N GLN A 68 -9.07 22.71 -1.55
CA GLN A 68 -8.21 21.54 -1.51
C GLN A 68 -9.09 20.29 -1.62
N GLN A 69 -8.91 19.52 -2.69
CA GLN A 69 -9.66 18.29 -2.92
C GLN A 69 -8.72 17.10 -2.87
N GLU A 70 -9.03 16.12 -2.03
CA GLU A 70 -8.31 14.84 -2.02
C GLU A 70 -9.00 13.89 -3.00
N ILE A 71 -8.22 13.32 -3.91
CA ILE A 71 -8.67 12.38 -4.93
C ILE A 71 -7.79 11.13 -4.82
N MET A 72 -8.42 9.95 -4.81
CA MET A 72 -7.68 8.71 -4.87
C MET A 72 -7.34 8.41 -6.33
N LEU A 73 -6.05 8.37 -6.66
CA LEU A 73 -5.60 8.01 -8.01
C LEU A 73 -6.13 6.66 -8.54
N PRO A 74 -6.32 5.59 -7.74
CA PRO A 74 -6.90 4.35 -8.28
C PRO A 74 -8.32 4.53 -8.84
N GLU A 75 -9.13 5.42 -8.26
CA GLU A 75 -10.49 5.70 -8.73
C GLU A 75 -10.45 6.39 -10.10
N LEU A 76 -9.51 7.33 -10.28
CA LEU A 76 -9.27 7.99 -11.57
C LEU A 76 -8.77 7.00 -12.63
N VAL A 77 -7.86 6.10 -12.27
CA VAL A 77 -7.34 5.07 -13.19
C VAL A 77 -8.45 4.12 -13.64
N ALA A 78 -9.34 3.73 -12.72
CA ALA A 78 -10.48 2.88 -13.03
C ALA A 78 -11.50 3.59 -13.93
N ALA A 79 -11.75 4.88 -13.69
CA ALA A 79 -12.65 5.70 -14.50
C ALA A 79 -12.09 6.02 -15.89
N SER A 80 -10.77 6.13 -16.03
CA SER A 80 -10.10 6.58 -17.26
C SER A 80 -8.81 5.81 -17.55
N PRO A 81 -8.91 4.53 -17.97
CA PRO A 81 -7.76 3.66 -18.20
C PRO A 81 -6.87 4.11 -19.38
N LYS A 82 -7.37 4.99 -20.25
CA LYS A 82 -6.60 5.56 -21.37
C LYS A 82 -5.55 6.58 -20.90
N PHE A 83 -5.83 7.29 -19.81
CA PHE A 83 -4.97 8.33 -19.26
C PHE A 83 -3.76 7.75 -18.53
N LEU A 84 -4.00 6.79 -17.63
CA LEU A 84 -2.95 6.09 -16.91
C LEU A 84 -3.26 4.60 -16.91
N LYS A 85 -2.39 3.82 -17.58
CA LYS A 85 -2.52 2.36 -17.61
C LYS A 85 -2.41 1.78 -16.20
N ALA A 86 -3.20 0.76 -15.91
CA ALA A 86 -3.18 0.05 -14.63
C ALA A 86 -1.79 -0.48 -14.26
N GLU A 87 -1.03 -0.98 -15.24
CA GLU A 87 0.35 -1.45 -15.04
C GLU A 87 1.29 -0.33 -14.55
N THR A 88 1.19 0.86 -15.13
CA THR A 88 1.96 2.03 -14.69
C THR A 88 1.56 2.43 -13.28
N TYR A 89 0.27 2.42 -12.97
CA TYR A 89 -0.21 2.70 -11.62
C TYR A 89 0.36 1.71 -10.60
N ILE A 90 0.26 0.40 -10.86
CA ILE A 90 0.80 -0.66 -9.99
C ILE A 90 2.30 -0.46 -9.80
N HIS A 91 3.05 -0.20 -10.87
CA HIS A 91 4.49 0.01 -10.76
C HIS A 91 4.84 1.20 -9.86
N VAL A 92 4.16 2.34 -10.04
CA VAL A 92 4.43 3.57 -9.28
C VAL A 92 3.95 3.45 -7.83
N SER A 93 2.86 2.72 -7.56
CA SER A 93 2.40 2.46 -6.18
C SER A 93 3.30 1.47 -5.45
N THR A 94 3.90 0.50 -6.16
CA THR A 94 4.85 -0.46 -5.58
C THR A 94 6.22 0.16 -5.34
N PHE A 95 6.77 0.91 -6.28
CA PHE A 95 8.11 1.51 -6.19
C PHE A 95 8.08 3.03 -6.30
N PRO A 96 7.49 3.73 -5.30
CA PRO A 96 7.23 5.16 -5.38
C PRO A 96 8.52 5.97 -5.25
N THR A 97 9.14 6.27 -6.38
CA THR A 97 10.26 7.23 -6.44
C THR A 97 9.73 8.63 -6.70
N LEU A 98 10.42 9.66 -6.17
CA LEU A 98 10.05 11.06 -6.38
C LEU A 98 9.91 11.40 -7.87
N GLN A 99 10.81 10.87 -8.71
CA GLN A 99 10.78 11.07 -10.16
C GLN A 99 9.54 10.45 -10.81
N GLN A 100 9.13 9.25 -10.38
CA GLN A 100 7.94 8.61 -10.94
C GLN A 100 6.66 9.32 -10.51
N LEU A 101 6.55 9.69 -9.23
CA LEU A 101 5.42 10.46 -8.71
C LEU A 101 5.33 11.84 -9.40
N SER A 102 6.45 12.53 -9.58
CA SER A 102 6.51 13.81 -10.31
C SER A 102 6.04 13.67 -11.76
N ARG A 103 6.48 12.63 -12.49
CA ARG A 103 6.01 12.37 -13.86
C ARG A 103 4.52 12.10 -13.92
N VAL A 104 3.96 11.36 -12.96
CA VAL A 104 2.52 11.13 -12.88
C VAL A 104 1.80 12.44 -12.58
N GLY A 105 2.29 13.26 -11.65
CA GLY A 105 1.75 14.58 -11.35
C GLY A 105 1.76 15.53 -12.56
N GLN A 106 2.86 15.59 -13.30
CA GLN A 106 2.97 16.39 -14.53
C GLN A 106 1.96 15.94 -15.59
N ARG A 107 1.72 14.63 -15.72
CA ARG A 107 0.67 14.13 -16.63
C ARG A 107 -0.73 14.50 -16.14
N LEU A 108 -0.98 14.44 -14.83
CA LEU A 108 -2.27 14.83 -14.23
C LEU A 108 -2.56 16.32 -14.38
N LEU A 109 -1.52 17.16 -14.44
CA LEU A 109 -1.64 18.59 -14.71
C LEU A 109 -1.65 18.94 -16.20
N SER A 110 -1.18 18.04 -17.07
CA SER A 110 -1.14 18.31 -18.51
C SER A 110 -2.54 18.48 -19.09
N ILE A 111 -2.70 19.52 -19.93
CA ILE A 111 -3.95 19.81 -20.64
C ILE A 111 -4.03 18.84 -21.82
N ASP A 112 -4.48 17.62 -21.55
CA ASP A 112 -4.80 16.61 -22.54
C ASP A 112 -6.32 16.38 -22.53
N SER A 113 -6.94 16.21 -23.71
CA SER A 113 -8.37 15.94 -23.85
C SER A 113 -8.80 14.61 -23.22
N GLN A 114 -7.83 13.76 -22.89
CA GLN A 114 -8.04 12.49 -22.19
C GLN A 114 -7.81 12.58 -20.68
N ASN A 115 -7.53 13.76 -20.13
CA ASN A 115 -7.26 13.94 -18.72
C ASN A 115 -8.57 14.05 -17.91
N PRO A 116 -8.95 13.04 -17.11
CA PRO A 116 -10.19 13.08 -16.32
C PRO A 116 -10.16 14.15 -15.24
N ILE A 117 -8.97 14.51 -14.78
CA ILE A 117 -8.80 15.59 -13.82
C ILE A 117 -9.12 16.94 -14.49
N ALA A 118 -8.85 17.11 -15.80
CA ALA A 118 -9.23 18.33 -16.51
C ALA A 118 -10.75 18.52 -16.62
N GLU A 119 -11.55 17.45 -16.64
CA GLU A 119 -13.02 17.54 -16.56
C GLU A 119 -13.49 17.91 -15.14
N LEU A 120 -12.82 17.38 -14.10
CA LEU A 120 -13.06 17.81 -12.71
C LEU A 120 -12.67 19.29 -12.47
N TYR A 121 -11.66 19.80 -13.20
CA TYR A 121 -11.20 21.19 -13.15
C TYR A 121 -11.93 22.14 -14.12
N GLY A 122 -12.44 21.63 -15.24
CA GLY A 122 -12.77 22.43 -16.42
C GLY A 122 -13.92 23.41 -16.22
N GLU A 123 -14.80 23.15 -15.27
CA GLU A 123 -15.93 24.03 -14.97
C GLU A 123 -15.57 25.20 -14.02
N ASN A 124 -14.48 25.11 -13.25
CA ASN A 124 -14.17 26.07 -12.17
C ASN A 124 -12.78 26.72 -12.23
N ARG A 125 -12.05 26.60 -13.36
CA ARG A 125 -10.72 27.19 -13.48
C ARG A 125 -10.81 28.73 -13.52
N GLU A 126 -10.67 29.37 -12.36
CA GLU A 126 -10.51 30.83 -12.29
C GLU A 126 -9.19 31.21 -12.98
N GLN A 127 -9.26 32.18 -13.91
CA GLN A 127 -8.10 32.67 -14.63
C GLN A 127 -7.10 33.32 -13.65
N GLY A 128 -5.91 32.72 -13.51
CA GLY A 128 -4.80 33.28 -12.74
C GLY A 128 -4.41 32.53 -11.46
N CYS A 129 -4.96 31.34 -11.20
CA CYS A 129 -4.48 30.52 -10.09
C CYS A 129 -3.43 29.47 -10.50
N ASP A 130 -2.34 29.40 -9.74
CA ASP A 130 -1.29 28.39 -9.85
C ASP A 130 -1.79 27.07 -9.27
N THR A 131 -2.36 26.22 -10.11
CA THR A 131 -2.84 24.90 -9.71
C THR A 131 -1.67 24.00 -9.33
N LYS A 132 -1.71 23.43 -8.13
CA LYS A 132 -0.71 22.49 -7.64
C LYS A 132 -1.33 21.13 -7.40
N ILE A 133 -0.57 20.07 -7.67
CA ILE A 133 -0.94 18.72 -7.29
C ILE A 133 0.14 18.16 -6.37
N GLN A 134 -0.29 17.65 -5.22
CA GLN A 134 0.55 16.90 -4.30
C GLN A 134 0.22 15.41 -4.43
N LEU A 135 1.23 14.56 -4.66
CA LEU A 135 1.09 13.11 -4.71
C LEU A 135 1.88 12.44 -3.61
N GLN A 136 1.31 11.41 -3.00
CA GLN A 136 2.01 10.59 -2.02
C GLN A 136 1.55 9.13 -2.07
N ALA A 137 2.49 8.20 -1.93
CA ALA A 137 2.20 6.76 -1.88
C ALA A 137 2.03 6.28 -0.43
N TRP A 138 1.03 5.42 -0.21
CA TRP A 138 0.61 4.93 1.10
C TRP A 138 0.44 3.41 1.09
N ARG A 139 0.82 2.75 2.19
CA ARG A 139 0.61 1.31 2.44
C ARG A 139 -0.39 1.10 3.56
N LEU A 140 -0.99 -0.08 3.59
CA LEU A 140 -1.74 -0.55 4.75
C LEU A 140 -0.79 -1.11 5.81
N VAL A 141 -0.98 -0.69 7.05
CA VAL A 141 -0.25 -1.16 8.23
C VAL A 141 -1.25 -1.50 9.32
N TYR A 142 -0.90 -2.47 10.17
CA TYR A 142 -1.66 -2.87 11.34
C TYR A 142 -0.92 -2.32 12.55
N ASP A 143 -1.53 -1.37 13.23
CA ASP A 143 -0.93 -0.67 14.37
C ASP A 143 -1.07 -1.44 15.70
N GLY A 144 -1.58 -2.67 15.65
CA GLY A 144 -1.92 -3.48 16.83
C GLY A 144 -3.39 -3.36 17.27
N LYS A 145 -4.17 -2.45 16.69
CA LYS A 145 -5.61 -2.28 16.95
C LYS A 145 -6.43 -2.32 15.68
N THR A 146 -6.06 -1.53 14.68
CA THR A 146 -6.80 -1.35 13.43
C THR A 146 -5.88 -1.37 12.22
N ILE A 147 -6.45 -1.51 11.02
CA ILE A 147 -5.70 -1.38 9.77
C ILE A 147 -5.81 0.07 9.33
N VAL A 148 -4.68 0.74 9.17
CA VAL A 148 -4.58 2.15 8.78
C VAL A 148 -3.65 2.33 7.58
N TYR A 149 -3.80 3.44 6.87
CA TYR A 149 -2.84 3.84 5.83
C TYR A 149 -1.70 4.65 6.43
N GLU A 150 -0.46 4.32 6.07
CA GLU A 150 0.76 5.05 6.44
C GLU A 150 1.53 5.47 5.17
N PRO A 151 2.15 6.67 5.11
CA PRO A 151 2.96 7.07 3.97
C PRO A 151 4.22 6.21 3.81
N ILE A 152 4.58 5.91 2.56
CA ILE A 152 5.80 5.14 2.20
C ILE A 152 6.88 6.05 1.61
N ALA A 153 6.46 7.15 0.99
CA ALA A 153 7.33 8.12 0.32
C ALA A 153 6.98 9.53 0.75
N ASP A 154 7.94 10.45 0.62
CA ASP A 154 7.71 11.87 0.79
C ASP A 154 6.70 12.39 -0.25
N PRO A 155 5.88 13.39 0.13
CA PRO A 155 4.96 13.99 -0.82
C PRO A 155 5.74 14.71 -1.93
N VAL A 156 5.26 14.57 -3.16
CA VAL A 156 5.79 15.29 -4.33
C VAL A 156 4.77 16.33 -4.74
N GLU A 157 5.21 17.58 -4.81
CA GLU A 157 4.42 18.69 -5.32
C GLU A 157 4.84 18.99 -6.76
N VAL A 158 3.83 19.18 -7.61
CA VAL A 158 3.99 19.54 -9.00
C VAL A 158 3.10 20.75 -9.27
N GLU A 159 3.67 21.73 -9.96
CA GLU A 159 3.02 22.98 -10.35
C GLU A 159 3.04 23.10 -11.87
N LEU A 160 2.09 23.85 -12.44
CA LEU A 160 1.98 24.13 -13.88
C LEU A 160 2.92 25.25 -14.33
#